data_AF-A0A933N4C8-F1
#
_entry.id   AF-A0A933N4C8-F1
#
_cell.length_a   1.000
_cell.length_b   1.000
_cell.length_c   1.000
_cell.angle_alpha   90.00
_cell.angle_beta   90.00
_cell.angle_gamma   90.00
#
_symmetry.space_group_name_H-M   'P 1'
#
loop_
_entity.id
_entity.type
_entity.pdbx_description
1 polymer ?
#
loop_
_entity_poly.entity_id
_entity_poly.type
_entity_poly.pdbx_seq_one_letter_code
_entity_poly.pdbx_strand_id
1 'polypeptide(L)'
;MFKFFAYLALILSVAYGVVMAYPGVLFPAGRDYKNITVYSHEPLKEGADELLGHVSEKISTDAFFDAGQKFNVYLTSGYGEYAFFAPSCRKDYACLHPLTGKVFVASADFEKKRSYSSGDESKGRPLDAVVTRALVKAQIKKKMGDLTYFSLGEWKTEGYAEHVAGETEGWDPVEICQEKAADDPVRRHLKYRLIVELVNSEDRLDYSVLMKENYSYEGVEKRVKKKYCANN
;
A
#
# COMPACT_ATOMS: atom_id res chain seq x y z
N MET A 1 -14.79 -41.21 6.13
CA MET A 1 -13.56 -40.45 6.43
C MET A 1 -13.41 -39.21 5.52
N PHE A 2 -13.45 -39.34 4.19
CA PHE A 2 -13.36 -38.20 3.26
C PHE A 2 -14.41 -37.09 3.51
N LYS A 3 -15.68 -37.44 3.71
CA LYS A 3 -16.75 -36.46 4.02
C LYS A 3 -16.48 -35.66 5.30
N PHE A 4 -15.88 -36.28 6.32
CA PHE A 4 -15.55 -35.61 7.58
C PHE A 4 -14.45 -34.55 7.36
N PHE A 5 -13.38 -34.89 6.65
CA PHE A 5 -12.33 -33.93 6.30
C PHE A 5 -12.86 -32.79 5.42
N ALA A 6 -13.76 -33.08 4.48
CA ALA A 6 -14.37 -32.06 3.64
C ALA A 6 -15.23 -31.08 4.46
N TYR A 7 -16.06 -31.57 5.38
CA TYR A 7 -16.85 -30.71 6.27
C TYR A 7 -15.96 -29.88 7.19
N LEU A 8 -14.90 -30.46 7.75
CA LEU A 8 -13.95 -29.73 8.59
C LEU A 8 -13.26 -28.60 7.81
N ALA A 9 -12.77 -28.89 6.60
CA ALA A 9 -12.14 -27.88 5.74
C ALA A 9 -13.12 -26.75 5.38
N LEU A 10 -14.38 -27.07 5.10
CA LEU A 10 -15.42 -26.07 4.83
C LEU A 10 -15.67 -25.19 6.06
N ILE A 11 -15.82 -25.78 7.25
CA ILE A 11 -16.03 -25.03 8.50
C ILE A 11 -14.85 -24.08 8.76
N LEU A 12 -13.61 -24.56 8.63
CA LEU A 12 -12.42 -23.74 8.81
C LEU A 12 -12.34 -22.60 7.78
N SER A 13 -12.72 -22.86 6.52
CA SER A 13 -12.73 -21.85 5.47
C SER A 13 -13.79 -20.76 5.74
N VAL A 14 -14.99 -21.16 6.18
CA VAL A 14 -16.05 -20.21 6.56
C VAL A 14 -15.62 -19.41 7.79
N ALA A 15 -15.09 -20.06 8.82
CA ALA A 15 -14.58 -19.38 10.01
C ALA A 15 -13.49 -18.36 9.66
N TYR A 16 -12.52 -18.75 8.82
CA TYR A 16 -11.49 -17.85 8.32
C TYR A 16 -12.10 -16.67 7.55
N GLY A 17 -13.06 -16.92 6.66
CA GLY A 17 -13.77 -15.87 5.92
C GLY A 17 -14.49 -14.87 6.83
N VAL A 18 -15.13 -15.34 7.90
CA VAL A 18 -15.78 -14.47 8.90
C VAL A 18 -14.75 -13.61 9.63
N VAL A 19 -13.62 -14.17 10.05
CA VAL A 19 -12.54 -13.42 10.69
C VAL A 19 -11.96 -12.36 9.74
N MET A 20 -11.78 -12.67 8.46
CA MET A 20 -11.33 -11.70 7.44
C MET A 20 -12.36 -10.60 7.17
N ALA A 21 -13.65 -10.90 7.29
CA ALA A 21 -14.74 -9.92 7.15
C ALA A 21 -14.86 -9.01 8.38
N TYR A 22 -14.61 -9.54 9.59
CA TYR A 22 -14.74 -8.83 10.87
C TYR A 22 -13.48 -8.95 11.75
N PRO A 23 -12.32 -8.49 11.27
CA PRO A 23 -11.07 -8.62 12.02
C PRO A 23 -11.11 -7.86 13.36
N GLY A 24 -11.93 -6.81 13.50
CA GLY A 24 -12.06 -6.03 14.74
C GLY A 24 -12.38 -6.84 16.00
N VAL A 25 -12.92 -8.07 15.88
CA VAL A 25 -13.07 -8.99 17.02
C VAL A 25 -11.73 -9.35 17.68
N LEU A 26 -10.65 -9.35 16.89
CA LEU A 26 -9.28 -9.62 17.32
C LEU A 26 -8.48 -8.34 17.60
N PHE A 27 -9.00 -7.16 17.30
CA PHE A 27 -8.33 -5.87 17.53
C PHE A 27 -9.24 -4.96 18.37
N PRO A 28 -9.29 -5.16 19.69
CA PRO A 28 -10.27 -4.51 20.57
C PRO A 28 -10.05 -3.01 20.75
N ALA A 29 -8.84 -2.50 20.53
CA ALA A 29 -8.54 -1.08 20.65
C ALA A 29 -8.72 -0.38 19.30
N GLY A 30 -9.77 0.44 19.18
CA GLY A 30 -10.02 1.28 18.00
C GLY A 30 -9.78 2.76 18.32
N ARG A 31 -9.16 3.49 17.38
CA ARG A 31 -9.04 4.95 17.42
C ARG A 31 -9.50 5.55 16.09
N ASP A 32 -10.46 6.45 16.16
CA ASP A 32 -10.96 7.20 15.01
C ASP A 32 -10.15 8.48 14.83
N TYR A 33 -9.75 8.76 13.58
CA TYR A 33 -9.13 10.01 13.17
C TYR A 33 -9.69 10.42 11.80
N LYS A 34 -10.58 11.41 11.78
CA LYS A 34 -11.30 11.85 10.57
C LYS A 34 -12.00 10.65 9.88
N ASN A 35 -11.53 10.26 8.70
CA ASN A 35 -12.06 9.15 7.91
C ASN A 35 -11.22 7.86 8.02
N ILE A 36 -10.22 7.83 8.90
CA ILE A 36 -9.36 6.68 9.16
C ILE A 36 -9.68 6.15 10.56
N THR A 37 -10.06 4.88 10.65
CA THR A 37 -10.13 4.15 11.92
C THR A 37 -8.97 3.17 11.99
N VAL A 38 -8.17 3.27 13.04
CA VAL A 38 -7.05 2.38 13.30
C VAL A 38 -7.42 1.41 14.42
N TYR A 39 -7.21 0.13 14.18
CA TYR A 39 -7.45 -0.96 15.12
C TYR A 39 -6.14 -1.63 15.52
N SER A 40 -5.98 -1.91 16.80
CA SER A 40 -4.81 -2.56 17.39
C SER A 40 -5.21 -3.44 18.59
N HIS A 41 -4.27 -4.23 19.10
CA HIS A 41 -4.47 -5.02 20.32
C HIS A 41 -4.49 -4.16 21.58
N GLU A 42 -3.62 -3.16 21.62
CA GLU A 42 -3.48 -2.21 22.72
C GLU A 42 -3.83 -0.80 22.25
N PRO A 43 -4.25 0.12 23.15
CA PRO A 43 -4.45 1.52 22.80
C PRO A 43 -3.23 2.12 22.10
N LEU A 44 -3.46 2.93 21.06
CA LEU A 44 -2.37 3.54 20.30
C LEU A 44 -1.52 4.45 21.19
N LYS A 45 -0.20 4.32 21.04
CA LYS A 45 0.80 5.11 21.75
C LYS A 45 0.73 6.60 21.37
N GLU A 46 1.41 7.43 22.16
CA GLU A 46 1.63 8.84 21.84
C GLU A 46 2.30 9.00 20.45
N GLY A 47 1.97 10.09 19.76
CA GLY A 47 2.44 10.34 18.37
C GLY A 47 1.56 9.72 17.27
N ALA A 48 0.60 8.85 17.61
CA ALA A 48 -0.31 8.28 16.62
C ALA A 48 -1.17 9.33 15.90
N ASP A 49 -1.70 10.33 16.63
CA ASP A 49 -2.53 11.38 16.02
C ASP A 49 -1.73 12.29 15.08
N GLU A 50 -0.47 12.59 15.41
CA GLU A 50 0.42 13.37 14.54
C GLU A 50 0.65 12.62 13.22
N LEU A 51 0.98 11.32 13.32
CA LEU A 51 1.17 10.47 12.15
C LEU A 51 -0.11 10.36 11.31
N LEU A 52 -1.26 10.14 11.95
CA LEU A 52 -2.56 10.09 11.26
C LEU A 52 -2.96 11.44 10.66
N GLY A 53 -2.54 12.55 11.28
CA GLY A 53 -2.64 13.89 10.72
C GLY A 53 -1.90 14.01 9.39
N HIS A 54 -0.63 13.62 9.36
CA HIS A 54 0.20 13.66 8.16
C HIS A 54 -0.33 12.74 7.05
N VAL A 55 -0.72 11.51 7.41
CA VAL A 55 -1.34 10.56 6.47
C VAL A 55 -2.63 11.14 5.92
N SER A 56 -3.50 11.67 6.78
CA SER A 56 -4.78 12.26 6.38
C SER A 56 -4.59 13.45 5.43
N GLU A 57 -3.58 14.28 5.66
CA GLU A 57 -3.27 15.42 4.79
C GLU A 57 -2.88 14.94 3.39
N LYS A 58 -1.92 14.00 3.30
CA LYS A 58 -1.46 13.40 2.03
C LYS A 58 -2.61 12.79 1.24
N ILE A 59 -3.43 11.94 1.87
CA ILE A 59 -4.55 11.27 1.18
C ILE A 59 -5.78 12.16 0.97
N SER A 60 -5.81 13.39 1.48
CA SER A 60 -6.96 14.29 1.26
C SER A 60 -6.79 15.19 0.04
N THR A 61 -5.56 15.30 -0.45
CA THR A 61 -5.18 16.15 -1.59
C THR A 61 -4.97 15.35 -2.87
N ASP A 62 -5.06 14.02 -2.81
CA ASP A 62 -4.86 13.14 -3.95
C ASP A 62 -6.06 13.11 -4.91
N ALA A 63 -5.81 12.75 -6.16
CA ALA A 63 -6.79 12.78 -7.24
C ALA A 63 -7.90 11.71 -7.10
N PHE A 64 -7.70 10.70 -6.26
CA PHE A 64 -8.65 9.61 -6.01
C PHE A 64 -9.36 9.76 -4.66
N PHE A 65 -9.13 10.87 -3.93
CA PHE A 65 -9.79 11.14 -2.68
C PHE A 65 -11.32 11.20 -2.83
N ASP A 66 -12.00 10.56 -1.89
CA ASP A 66 -13.44 10.63 -1.70
C ASP A 66 -13.70 10.87 -0.20
N ALA A 67 -14.26 12.04 0.12
CA ALA A 67 -14.57 12.42 1.50
C ALA A 67 -15.55 11.45 2.18
N GLY A 68 -16.35 10.69 1.42
CA GLY A 68 -17.22 9.64 1.93
C GLY A 68 -16.54 8.28 2.15
N GLN A 69 -15.28 8.11 1.72
CA GLN A 69 -14.52 6.88 1.96
C GLN A 69 -14.02 6.82 3.39
N LYS A 70 -14.40 5.75 4.08
CA LYS A 70 -13.83 5.36 5.38
C LYS A 70 -12.74 4.31 5.18
N PHE A 71 -11.66 4.45 5.91
CA PHE A 71 -10.54 3.52 5.91
C PHE A 71 -10.47 2.79 7.24
N ASN A 72 -10.26 1.48 7.18
CA ASN A 72 -9.99 0.67 8.36
C ASN A 72 -8.58 0.11 8.25
N VAL A 73 -7.71 0.51 9.18
CA VAL A 73 -6.31 0.11 9.25
C VAL A 73 -6.13 -0.78 10.48
N TYR A 74 -5.53 -1.95 10.31
CA TYR A 74 -5.30 -2.92 11.36
C TYR A 74 -3.80 -3.06 11.58
N LEU A 75 -3.34 -2.76 12.79
CA LEU A 75 -1.95 -2.88 13.20
C LEU A 75 -1.74 -4.23 13.84
N THR A 76 -0.99 -5.11 13.18
CA THR A 76 -0.70 -6.43 13.71
C THR A 76 0.43 -6.40 14.71
N SER A 77 0.40 -7.35 15.65
CA SER A 77 1.40 -7.52 16.72
C SER A 77 2.75 -8.02 16.22
N GLY A 78 2.79 -8.54 14.99
CA GLY A 78 3.99 -9.07 14.36
C GLY A 78 3.69 -9.90 13.12
N TYR A 79 4.73 -10.49 12.55
CA TYR A 79 4.70 -11.08 11.21
C TYR A 79 3.77 -12.29 11.06
N GLY A 80 3.64 -13.13 12.10
CA GLY A 80 2.74 -14.29 12.06
C GLY A 80 1.28 -13.88 11.92
N GLU A 81 0.86 -12.89 12.72
CA GLU A 81 -0.48 -12.32 12.64
C GLU A 81 -0.71 -11.58 11.32
N TYR A 82 0.27 -10.79 10.87
CA TYR A 82 0.22 -10.16 9.56
C TYR A 82 0.04 -11.17 8.42
N ALA A 83 0.83 -12.26 8.43
CA ALA A 83 0.75 -13.30 7.41
C ALA A 83 -0.59 -14.05 7.40
N PHE A 84 -1.29 -14.10 8.54
CA PHE A 84 -2.63 -14.65 8.65
C PHE A 84 -3.67 -13.78 7.94
N PHE A 85 -3.61 -12.45 8.11
CA PHE A 85 -4.55 -11.51 7.47
C PHE A 85 -4.15 -11.08 6.04
N ALA A 86 -2.86 -11.13 5.71
CA ALA A 86 -2.32 -10.69 4.44
C ALA A 86 -1.44 -11.79 3.80
N PRO A 87 -1.98 -13.00 3.52
CA PRO A 87 -1.18 -14.13 3.07
C PRO A 87 -0.50 -13.93 1.71
N SER A 88 -1.00 -13.03 0.86
CA SER A 88 -0.39 -12.66 -0.43
C SER A 88 0.72 -11.62 -0.32
N CYS A 89 0.80 -10.90 0.81
CA CYS A 89 1.70 -9.77 1.01
C CYS A 89 2.65 -9.99 2.21
N ARG A 90 2.94 -11.25 2.58
CA ARG A 90 3.62 -11.60 3.86
C ARG A 90 4.95 -10.88 4.10
N LYS A 91 5.63 -10.51 3.00
CA LYS A 91 6.93 -9.84 3.02
C LYS A 91 6.83 -8.31 2.88
N ASP A 92 5.63 -7.78 2.71
CA ASP A 92 5.39 -6.33 2.62
C ASP A 92 5.13 -5.72 3.99
N TYR A 93 5.19 -4.39 4.03
CA TYR A 93 4.98 -3.60 5.25
C TYR A 93 3.50 -3.33 5.51
N ALA A 94 2.69 -3.27 4.46
CA ALA A 94 1.25 -3.16 4.55
C ALA A 94 0.58 -3.78 3.31
N CYS A 95 -0.65 -4.24 3.47
CA CYS A 95 -1.42 -4.88 2.42
C CYS A 95 -2.88 -4.45 2.44
N LEU A 96 -3.41 -4.16 1.26
CA LEU A 96 -4.83 -3.92 1.04
C LEU A 96 -5.53 -5.26 0.83
N HIS A 97 -6.52 -5.56 1.66
CA HIS A 97 -7.31 -6.77 1.50
C HIS A 97 -8.18 -6.68 0.25
N PRO A 98 -8.08 -7.67 -0.67
CA PRO A 98 -8.66 -7.57 -2.01
C PRO A 98 -10.19 -7.45 -2.01
N LEU A 99 -10.88 -8.05 -1.05
CA LEU A 99 -12.35 -8.05 -1.01
C LEU A 99 -12.95 -6.97 -0.12
N THR A 100 -12.27 -6.63 0.97
CA THR A 100 -12.86 -5.80 2.03
C THR A 100 -12.34 -4.38 2.02
N GLY A 101 -11.24 -4.11 1.29
CA GLY A 101 -10.59 -2.81 1.27
C GLY A 101 -9.94 -2.42 2.61
N LYS A 102 -9.88 -3.33 3.57
CA LYS A 102 -9.18 -3.14 4.85
C LYS A 102 -7.68 -3.14 4.62
N VAL A 103 -6.95 -2.31 5.34
CA VAL A 103 -5.49 -2.27 5.29
C VAL A 103 -4.95 -2.97 6.52
N PHE A 104 -4.00 -3.87 6.32
CA PHE A 104 -3.23 -4.49 7.39
C PHE A 104 -1.80 -3.98 7.33
N VAL A 105 -1.24 -3.57 8.47
CA VAL A 105 0.14 -3.10 8.60
C VAL A 105 0.91 -4.12 9.44
N ALA A 106 2.04 -4.61 8.90
CA ALA A 106 2.81 -5.71 9.47
C ALA A 106 3.35 -5.39 10.88
N SER A 107 3.81 -4.16 11.07
CA SER A 107 4.17 -3.62 12.38
C SER A 107 4.17 -2.09 12.32
N ALA A 108 3.96 -1.46 13.48
CA ALA A 108 3.96 -0.02 13.61
C ALA A 108 4.69 0.38 14.91
N ASP A 109 5.83 1.05 14.77
CA ASP A 109 6.57 1.69 15.84
C ASP A 109 6.33 3.21 15.74
N PHE A 110 5.38 3.70 16.53
CA PHE A 110 5.00 5.12 16.55
C PHE A 110 6.10 6.02 17.13
N GLU A 111 6.91 5.51 18.05
CA GLU A 111 8.01 6.27 18.66
C GLU A 111 9.12 6.51 17.63
N LYS A 112 9.49 5.48 16.86
CA LYS A 112 10.48 5.62 15.78
C LYS A 112 9.89 6.13 14.47
N LYS A 113 8.57 6.23 14.37
CA LYS A 113 7.81 6.51 13.13
C LYS A 113 8.19 5.53 12.00
N ARG A 114 8.33 4.23 12.34
CA ARG A 114 8.77 3.18 11.42
C ARG A 114 7.82 1.99 11.37
N SER A 115 7.79 1.33 10.22
CA SER A 115 7.17 0.01 10.01
C SER A 115 8.26 -0.99 9.61
N TYR A 116 8.12 -2.22 10.07
CA TYR A 116 9.02 -3.35 9.80
C TYR A 116 8.24 -4.51 9.18
N SER A 117 8.90 -5.31 8.35
CA SER A 117 8.32 -6.48 7.69
C SER A 117 9.24 -7.68 7.80
N SER A 118 8.68 -8.89 7.74
CA SER A 118 9.47 -10.14 7.72
C SER A 118 10.35 -10.27 6.47
N GLY A 119 10.09 -9.45 5.43
CA GLY A 119 10.89 -9.40 4.22
C GLY A 119 12.21 -8.65 4.40
N ASP A 120 12.27 -7.70 5.34
CA ASP A 120 13.47 -6.91 5.63
C ASP A 120 13.39 -6.33 7.06
N GLU A 121 13.57 -7.21 8.06
CA GLU A 121 13.45 -6.86 9.48
C GLU A 121 14.47 -5.80 9.93
N SER A 122 15.57 -5.67 9.18
CA SER A 122 16.65 -4.71 9.45
C SER A 122 16.39 -3.30 8.91
N LYS A 123 15.48 -3.14 7.93
CA LYS A 123 15.21 -1.86 7.28
C LYS A 123 13.80 -1.39 7.55
N GLY A 124 13.63 -0.65 8.63
CA GLY A 124 12.38 0.04 8.90
C GLY A 124 12.06 1.08 7.82
N ARG A 125 10.83 1.10 7.31
CA ARG A 125 10.33 2.15 6.40
C ARG A 125 9.53 3.20 7.14
N PRO A 126 9.46 4.46 6.66
CA PRO A 126 8.63 5.48 7.28
C PRO A 126 7.18 5.02 7.39
N LEU A 127 6.63 5.02 8.61
CA LEU A 127 5.31 4.45 8.88
C LEU A 127 4.20 5.25 8.19
N ASP A 128 4.33 6.58 8.13
CA ASP A 128 3.40 7.46 7.43
C ASP A 128 3.34 7.14 5.93
N ALA A 129 4.49 6.94 5.29
CA ALA A 129 4.57 6.58 3.87
C ALA A 129 3.94 5.20 3.61
N VAL A 130 4.26 4.20 4.45
CA VAL A 130 3.68 2.84 4.35
C VAL A 130 2.15 2.88 4.43
N VAL A 131 1.60 3.59 5.42
CA VAL A 131 0.14 3.70 5.57
C VAL A 131 -0.45 4.49 4.41
N THR A 132 0.14 5.63 4.04
CA THR A 132 -0.34 6.48 2.93
C THR A 132 -0.46 5.68 1.64
N ARG A 133 0.56 4.91 1.27
CA ARG A 133 0.52 4.08 0.05
C ARG A 133 -0.62 3.07 0.05
N ALA A 134 -0.80 2.38 1.17
CA ALA A 134 -1.86 1.39 1.28
C ALA A 134 -3.26 2.03 1.17
N LEU A 135 -3.44 3.21 1.75
CA LEU A 135 -4.68 3.98 1.65
C LEU A 135 -4.92 4.52 0.24
N VAL A 136 -3.89 5.03 -0.44
CA VAL A 136 -3.99 5.46 -1.85
C VAL A 136 -4.39 4.30 -2.76
N LYS A 137 -3.81 3.12 -2.57
CA LYS A 137 -4.25 1.91 -3.29
C LYS A 137 -5.73 1.59 -3.01
N ALA A 138 -6.20 1.79 -1.78
CA ALA A 138 -7.61 1.63 -1.44
C ALA A 138 -8.51 2.68 -2.11
N GLN A 139 -8.04 3.92 -2.28
CA GLN A 139 -8.74 4.98 -3.01
C GLN A 139 -8.83 4.66 -4.49
N ILE A 140 -7.71 4.28 -5.13
CA ILE A 140 -7.69 3.85 -6.54
C ILE A 140 -8.66 2.69 -6.73
N LYS A 141 -8.60 1.65 -5.86
CA LYS A 141 -9.50 0.50 -5.95
C LYS A 141 -10.97 0.92 -5.86
N LYS A 142 -11.33 1.75 -4.89
CA LYS A 142 -12.72 2.23 -4.73
C LYS A 142 -13.18 3.03 -5.94
N LYS A 143 -12.35 3.94 -6.45
CA LYS A 143 -12.68 4.83 -7.57
C LYS A 143 -12.78 4.09 -8.89
N MET A 144 -11.88 3.13 -9.14
CA MET A 144 -11.79 2.40 -10.41
C MET A 144 -12.68 1.16 -10.44
N GLY A 145 -13.04 0.63 -9.28
CA GLY A 145 -13.71 -0.65 -9.13
C GLY A 145 -12.74 -1.83 -9.19
N ASP A 146 -13.16 -2.96 -8.61
CA ASP A 146 -12.30 -4.11 -8.36
C ASP A 146 -11.71 -4.71 -9.63
N LEU A 147 -12.56 -4.95 -10.64
CA LEU A 147 -12.13 -5.56 -11.90
C LEU A 147 -11.07 -4.71 -12.60
N THR A 148 -11.31 -3.40 -12.69
CA THR A 148 -10.34 -2.48 -13.31
C THR A 148 -9.07 -2.42 -12.49
N TYR A 149 -9.16 -2.29 -11.16
CA TYR A 149 -7.99 -2.26 -10.27
C TYR A 149 -7.07 -3.46 -10.45
N PHE A 150 -7.61 -4.69 -10.53
CA PHE A 150 -6.79 -5.90 -10.73
C PHE A 150 -6.19 -6.00 -12.13
N SER A 151 -6.73 -5.30 -13.12
CA SER A 151 -6.14 -5.21 -14.47
C SER A 151 -5.09 -4.10 -14.62
N LEU A 152 -4.96 -3.20 -13.64
CA LEU A 152 -3.96 -2.14 -13.67
C LEU A 152 -2.56 -2.74 -13.51
N GLY A 153 -1.62 -2.28 -14.33
CA GLY A 153 -0.21 -2.59 -14.14
C GLY A 153 0.28 -2.07 -12.79
N GLU A 154 1.07 -2.88 -12.08
CA GLU A 154 1.64 -2.55 -10.77
C GLU A 154 2.34 -1.18 -10.77
N TRP A 155 3.06 -0.86 -11.85
CA TRP A 155 3.76 0.43 -11.99
C TRP A 155 2.83 1.64 -11.87
N LYS A 156 1.56 1.51 -12.25
CA LYS A 156 0.59 2.61 -12.15
C LYS A 156 0.13 2.79 -10.71
N THR A 157 -0.31 1.70 -10.09
CA THR A 157 -0.89 1.73 -8.74
C THR A 157 0.17 2.02 -7.69
N GLU A 158 1.31 1.33 -7.74
CA GLU A 158 2.43 1.57 -6.83
C GLU A 158 3.14 2.89 -7.14
N GLY A 159 3.26 3.28 -8.41
CA GLY A 159 3.89 4.54 -8.80
C GLY A 159 3.10 5.75 -8.31
N TYR A 160 1.77 5.73 -8.48
CA TYR A 160 0.93 6.81 -7.95
C TYR A 160 0.87 6.80 -6.42
N ALA A 161 0.78 5.62 -5.80
CA ALA A 161 0.85 5.51 -4.34
C ALA A 161 2.15 6.09 -3.78
N GLU A 162 3.29 5.82 -4.45
CA GLU A 162 4.58 6.40 -4.09
C GLU A 162 4.66 7.91 -4.34
N HIS A 163 4.07 8.40 -5.43
CA HIS A 163 3.98 9.84 -5.71
C HIS A 163 3.29 10.59 -4.56
N VAL A 164 2.18 10.06 -4.03
CA VAL A 164 1.46 10.69 -2.92
C VAL A 164 2.17 10.47 -1.57
N ALA A 165 2.78 9.30 -1.37
CA ALA A 165 3.41 8.96 -0.09
C ALA A 165 4.77 9.65 0.13
N GLY A 166 5.51 9.88 -0.96
CA GLY A 166 6.74 10.67 -0.95
C GLY A 166 7.95 10.02 -0.29
N GLU A 167 7.98 8.69 -0.13
CA GLU A 167 9.11 8.01 0.55
C GLU A 167 10.45 8.22 -0.15
N THR A 168 10.40 8.36 -1.48
CA THR A 168 11.57 8.50 -2.35
C THR A 168 11.85 9.94 -2.78
N GLU A 169 11.19 10.98 -2.21
CA GLU A 169 11.33 12.39 -2.66
C GLU A 169 12.77 12.93 -2.60
N GLY A 170 13.58 12.45 -1.67
CA GLY A 170 15.00 12.81 -1.56
C GLY A 170 15.98 11.93 -2.35
N TRP A 171 15.49 10.94 -3.09
CA TRP A 171 16.37 10.01 -3.83
C TRP A 171 16.78 10.58 -5.18
N ASP A 172 18.01 10.30 -5.60
CA ASP A 172 18.49 10.70 -6.93
C ASP A 172 17.80 9.84 -8.01
N PRO A 173 17.12 10.45 -9.01
CA PRO A 173 16.53 9.71 -10.12
C PRO A 173 17.50 8.78 -10.85
N VAL A 174 18.82 9.04 -10.84
CA VAL A 174 19.81 8.16 -11.49
C VAL A 174 19.93 6.79 -10.81
N GLU A 175 19.43 6.62 -9.58
CA GLU A 175 19.47 5.33 -8.87
C GLU A 175 18.69 4.23 -9.60
N ILE A 176 17.74 4.59 -10.47
CA ILE A 176 16.99 3.62 -11.28
C ILE A 176 17.85 2.97 -12.39
N CYS A 177 19.03 3.53 -12.67
CA CYS A 177 19.91 3.10 -13.75
C CYS A 177 20.83 1.93 -13.34
N GLN A 178 20.92 1.62 -12.05
CA GLN A 178 21.75 0.52 -11.55
C GLN A 178 21.11 -0.84 -11.92
N GLU A 179 21.89 -1.81 -12.40
CA GLU A 179 21.36 -3.12 -12.83
C GLU A 179 20.61 -3.88 -11.72
N LYS A 180 20.99 -3.66 -10.46
CA LYS A 180 20.32 -4.26 -9.28
C LYS A 180 19.08 -3.50 -8.81
N ALA A 181 18.68 -2.42 -9.48
CA ALA A 181 17.53 -1.59 -9.07
C ALA A 181 16.19 -2.34 -9.15
N ALA A 182 16.10 -3.46 -9.89
CA ALA A 182 14.90 -4.28 -9.95
C ALA A 182 14.66 -5.12 -8.67
N ASP A 183 15.74 -5.50 -7.98
CA ASP A 183 15.71 -6.39 -6.82
C ASP A 183 15.48 -5.64 -5.50
N ASP A 184 15.67 -4.32 -5.50
CA ASP A 184 15.42 -3.45 -4.36
C ASP A 184 14.00 -2.85 -4.42
N PRO A 185 13.10 -3.19 -3.48
CA PRO A 185 11.74 -2.66 -3.46
C PRO A 185 11.67 -1.13 -3.46
N VAL A 186 12.58 -0.44 -2.78
CA VAL A 186 12.54 1.03 -2.68
C VAL A 186 12.92 1.67 -4.01
N ARG A 187 13.93 1.13 -4.71
CA ARG A 187 14.29 1.60 -6.06
C ARG A 187 13.20 1.30 -7.08
N ARG A 188 12.48 0.18 -6.93
CA ARG A 188 11.29 -0.10 -7.75
C ARG A 188 10.22 0.97 -7.56
N HIS A 189 9.98 1.41 -6.32
CA HIS A 189 9.04 2.48 -6.02
C HIS A 189 9.47 3.81 -6.64
N LEU A 190 10.74 4.19 -6.47
CA LEU A 190 11.31 5.37 -7.13
C LEU A 190 11.07 5.32 -8.64
N LYS A 191 11.39 4.20 -9.29
CA LYS A 191 11.17 4.01 -10.73
C LYS A 191 9.71 4.19 -11.12
N TYR A 192 8.78 3.54 -10.41
CA TYR A 192 7.36 3.64 -10.72
C TYR A 192 6.81 5.05 -10.50
N ARG A 193 7.25 5.75 -9.45
CA ARG A 193 6.92 7.16 -9.24
C ARG A 193 7.37 8.02 -10.42
N LEU A 194 8.65 7.91 -10.81
CA LEU A 194 9.20 8.67 -11.93
C LEU A 194 8.47 8.38 -13.24
N ILE A 195 8.00 7.15 -13.45
CA ILE A 195 7.17 6.79 -14.61
C ILE A 195 5.84 7.55 -14.57
N VAL A 196 5.08 7.50 -13.47
CA VAL A 196 3.77 8.16 -13.43
C VAL A 196 3.89 9.68 -13.52
N GLU A 197 4.92 10.27 -12.91
CA GLU A 197 5.22 11.71 -12.99
C GLU A 197 5.66 12.13 -14.39
N LEU A 198 6.47 11.31 -15.07
CA LEU A 198 6.88 11.58 -16.45
C LEU A 198 5.67 11.60 -17.38
N VAL A 199 4.81 10.59 -17.31
CA VAL A 199 3.62 10.51 -18.15
C VAL A 199 2.64 11.65 -17.84
N ASN A 200 2.40 11.95 -16.55
CA ASN A 200 1.57 13.09 -16.15
C ASN A 200 2.11 14.43 -16.70
N SER A 201 3.42 14.67 -16.60
CA SER A 201 4.03 15.94 -17.02
C SER A 201 4.20 16.09 -18.53
N GLU A 202 4.66 15.05 -19.25
CA GLU A 202 4.89 15.10 -20.70
C GLU A 202 3.58 15.01 -21.48
N ASP A 203 2.67 14.13 -21.06
CA ASP A 203 1.44 13.85 -21.80
C ASP A 203 0.27 14.70 -21.27
N ARG A 204 0.50 15.50 -20.23
CA ARG A 204 -0.47 16.42 -19.59
C ARG A 204 -1.78 15.74 -19.20
N LEU A 205 -1.68 14.49 -18.74
CA LEU A 205 -2.82 13.67 -18.37
C LEU A 205 -3.08 13.73 -16.87
N ASP A 206 -4.33 13.88 -16.48
CA ASP A 206 -4.76 13.61 -15.11
C ASP A 206 -4.45 12.14 -14.72
N TYR A 207 -4.08 11.91 -13.47
CA TYR A 207 -3.72 10.57 -12.98
C TYR A 207 -4.85 9.56 -13.15
N SER A 208 -6.11 9.95 -13.01
CA SER A 208 -7.27 9.07 -13.24
C SER A 208 -7.39 8.63 -14.71
N VAL A 209 -6.97 9.48 -15.65
CA VAL A 209 -6.89 9.16 -17.08
C VAL A 209 -5.70 8.25 -17.35
N LEU A 210 -4.53 8.57 -16.81
CA LEU A 210 -3.32 7.72 -16.90
C LEU A 210 -3.59 6.28 -16.46
N MET A 211 -4.41 6.08 -15.42
CA MET A 211 -4.79 4.74 -14.95
C MET A 211 -5.49 3.92 -16.03
N LYS A 212 -6.34 4.54 -16.86
CA LYS A 212 -7.15 3.87 -17.90
C LYS A 212 -6.43 3.70 -19.23
N GLU A 213 -5.47 4.56 -19.53
CA GLU A 213 -4.75 4.54 -20.81
C GLU A 213 -3.87 3.30 -20.99
N ASN A 214 -3.78 2.78 -22.22
CA ASN A 214 -3.06 1.54 -22.51
C ASN A 214 -1.56 1.75 -22.76
N TYR A 215 -0.86 2.39 -21.81
CA TYR A 215 0.59 2.53 -21.86
C TYR A 215 1.28 1.17 -21.59
N SER A 216 2.15 0.75 -22.52
CA SER A 216 3.10 -0.33 -22.26
C SER A 216 4.14 0.14 -21.23
N TYR A 217 4.34 -0.70 -20.21
CA TYR A 217 5.36 -0.47 -19.18
C TYR A 217 6.75 -0.29 -19.79
N GLU A 218 7.13 -1.14 -20.75
CA GLU A 218 8.44 -1.09 -21.42
C GLU A 218 8.62 0.22 -22.21
N GLY A 219 7.54 0.71 -22.82
CA GLY A 219 7.55 1.99 -23.54
C GLY A 219 7.83 3.17 -22.63
N VAL A 220 7.14 3.26 -21.49
CA VAL A 220 7.34 4.35 -20.53
C VAL A 220 8.62 4.20 -19.72
N GLU A 221 9.06 2.97 -19.40
CA GLU A 221 10.34 2.72 -18.76
C GLU A 221 11.51 3.20 -19.64
N LYS A 222 11.45 2.96 -20.96
CA LYS A 222 12.46 3.49 -21.90
C LYS A 222 12.50 5.01 -21.90
N ARG A 223 11.35 5.69 -21.84
CA ARG A 223 11.27 7.17 -21.75
C ARG A 223 11.96 7.68 -20.48
N VAL A 224 11.63 7.10 -19.33
CA VAL A 224 12.24 7.45 -18.03
C VAL A 224 13.75 7.18 -18.03
N LYS A 225 14.20 6.00 -18.50
CA LYS A 225 15.63 5.70 -18.60
C LYS A 225 16.36 6.62 -19.56
N LYS A 226 15.75 7.00 -20.69
CA LYS A 226 16.34 7.99 -21.60
C LYS A 226 16.52 9.35 -20.92
N LYS A 227 15.59 9.76 -20.05
CA LYS A 227 15.66 11.03 -19.33
C LYS A 227 16.75 11.05 -18.25
N TYR A 228 16.89 9.96 -17.48
CA TYR A 228 17.74 9.96 -16.29
C TYR A 228 19.05 9.14 -16.42
N CYS A 229 19.16 8.23 -17.40
CA CYS A 229 20.32 7.35 -17.56
C CYS A 229 21.19 7.67 -18.80
N ALA A 230 20.75 8.54 -19.72
CA ALA A 230 21.45 8.75 -21.00
C ALA A 230 22.81 9.48 -20.89
N ASN A 231 23.18 9.99 -19.72
CA ASN A 231 24.44 10.72 -19.47
C ASN A 231 25.29 10.11 -18.34
N ASN A 232 25.03 8.87 -17.93
CA ASN A 232 25.80 8.16 -16.90
C ASN A 232 26.49 6.92 -17.48
#